data_AF-A0AAW2X5V9-F1
#
_entry.id   AF-A0AAW2X5V9-F1
#
_cell.length_a   1.000
_cell.length_b   1.000
_cell.length_c   1.000
_cell.angle_alpha   90.00
_cell.angle_beta   90.00
_cell.angle_gamma   90.00
#
_symmetry.space_group_name_H-M   'P 1'
#
loop_
_entity.id
_entity.type
_entity.pdbx_description
1 polymer ?
#
loop_
_entity_poly.entity_id
_entity_poly.type
_entity_poly.pdbx_seq_one_letter_code
_entity_poly.pdbx_strand_id
1 'polypeptide(L)'
;MQDWCAELGIQQRFMLVVYHQANRHVEVTNRILVQGIKSKLEHEGGQWVDALPGVLWPYRTTSKSTMRETPFNLVYELEVVIPAEAELEASKSSTMSRKAMITC
;
A
#
# COMPACT_ATOMS: atom_id res chain seq x y z
N MET A 1 -15.28 18.51 -9.64
CA MET A 1 -14.86 17.09 -9.62
C MET A 1 -15.42 16.32 -10.80
N GLN A 2 -16.72 16.43 -11.11
CA GLN A 2 -17.28 15.86 -12.35
C GLN A 2 -16.61 16.44 -13.60
N ASP A 3 -16.43 17.76 -13.67
CA ASP A 3 -15.76 18.41 -14.81
C ASP A 3 -14.30 17.94 -14.94
N TRP A 4 -13.56 17.89 -13.83
CA TRP A 4 -12.19 17.36 -13.79
C TRP A 4 -12.09 15.89 -14.23
N CYS A 5 -13.04 15.04 -13.81
CA CYS A 5 -13.09 13.66 -14.28
C CYS A 5 -13.42 13.58 -15.79
N ALA A 6 -14.32 14.43 -16.28
CA ALA A 6 -14.67 14.48 -17.70
C ALA A 6 -13.49 14.95 -18.56
N GLU A 7 -12.74 15.96 -18.11
CA GLU A 7 -11.51 16.45 -18.77
C GLU A 7 -10.45 15.34 -18.91
N LEU A 8 -10.35 14.45 -17.91
CA LEU A 8 -9.41 13.33 -17.90
C LEU A 8 -9.97 12.05 -18.53
N GLY A 9 -11.19 12.06 -19.06
CA GLY A 9 -11.86 10.87 -19.61
C GLY A 9 -12.19 9.79 -18.55
N ILE A 10 -12.24 10.16 -17.27
CA ILE A 10 -12.52 9.26 -16.15
C ILE A 10 -14.03 9.11 -15.98
N GLN A 11 -14.54 7.89 -16.16
CA GLN A 11 -15.94 7.58 -15.88
C GLN A 11 -16.17 7.42 -14.38
N GLN A 12 -16.80 8.42 -13.74
CA GLN A 12 -17.19 8.32 -12.34
C GLN A 12 -18.38 7.36 -12.16
N ARG A 13 -18.19 6.29 -11.39
CA ARG A 13 -19.25 5.32 -11.06
C ARG A 13 -19.65 5.47 -9.60
N PHE A 14 -20.91 5.80 -9.35
CA PHE A 14 -21.48 5.83 -8.01
C PHE A 14 -22.19 4.51 -7.74
N MET A 15 -21.87 3.90 -6.60
CA MET A 15 -22.57 2.73 -6.09
C MET A 15 -23.67 3.20 -5.13
N LEU A 16 -24.83 2.57 -5.17
CA LEU A 16 -25.84 2.80 -4.13
C LEU A 16 -25.32 2.29 -2.78
N VAL A 17 -25.69 2.98 -1.71
CA VAL A 17 -25.31 2.67 -0.32
C VAL A 17 -25.63 1.21 0.05
N VAL A 18 -26.67 0.64 -0.56
CA VAL A 18 -27.11 -0.74 -0.33
C VAL A 18 -26.12 -1.79 -0.86
N TYR A 19 -25.35 -1.46 -1.91
CA TYR A 19 -24.37 -2.37 -2.53
C TYR A 19 -22.95 -2.13 -2.02
N HIS A 20 -22.76 -2.31 -0.71
CA HIS A 20 -21.45 -2.20 -0.04
C HIS A 20 -20.38 -3.16 -0.60
N GLN A 21 -20.78 -4.27 -1.23
CA GLN A 21 -19.86 -5.29 -1.71
C GLN A 21 -18.86 -4.79 -2.76
N ALA A 22 -19.26 -3.85 -3.62
CA ALA A 22 -18.33 -3.32 -4.64
C ALA A 22 -17.20 -2.47 -4.04
N ASN A 23 -17.42 -1.89 -2.86
CA ASN A 23 -16.42 -1.11 -2.14
C ASN A 23 -15.64 -1.95 -1.10
N ARG A 24 -16.04 -3.21 -0.88
CA ARG A 24 -15.46 -4.08 0.16
C ARG A 24 -13.96 -4.24 0.02
N HIS A 25 -13.44 -4.38 -1.20
CA HIS A 25 -12.00 -4.56 -1.41
C HIS A 25 -11.21 -3.30 -1.00
N VAL A 26 -11.73 -2.13 -1.36
CA VAL A 26 -11.17 -0.83 -0.98
C VAL A 26 -11.24 -0.64 0.53
N GLU A 27 -12.37 -0.97 1.16
CA GLU A 27 -12.55 -0.87 2.61
C GLU A 27 -11.58 -1.76 3.39
N VAL A 28 -11.41 -3.01 2.99
CA VAL A 28 -10.47 -3.93 3.62
C VAL A 28 -9.04 -3.42 3.48
N THR A 29 -8.66 -2.97 2.28
CA THR A 29 -7.33 -2.39 2.05
C THR A 29 -7.09 -1.14 2.89
N ASN A 30 -8.06 -0.21 2.93
CA ASN A 30 -7.96 1.01 3.71
C ASN A 30 -7.81 0.71 5.21
N ARG A 31 -8.53 -0.29 5.73
CA ARG A 31 -8.37 -0.72 7.14
C ARG A 31 -6.94 -1.17 7.44
N ILE A 32 -6.35 -1.99 6.57
CA ILE A 32 -4.97 -2.46 6.72
C ILE A 32 -3.99 -1.27 6.74
N LEU A 33 -4.13 -0.35 5.78
CA LEU A 33 -3.24 0.81 5.67
C LEU A 33 -3.38 1.74 6.87
N VAL A 34 -4.61 2.06 7.28
CA VAL A 34 -4.87 2.91 8.46
C VAL A 34 -4.32 2.27 9.72
N GLN A 35 -4.47 0.95 9.89
CA GLN A 35 -3.92 0.23 11.04
C GLN A 35 -2.39 0.30 11.04
N GLY A 36 -1.73 0.04 9.91
CA GLY A 36 -0.27 0.15 9.80
C GLY A 36 0.23 1.57 10.09
N ILE A 37 -0.45 2.60 9.58
CA ILE A 37 -0.10 4.00 9.84
C ILE A 37 -0.23 4.31 11.33
N LYS A 38 -1.35 3.92 11.97
CA LYS A 38 -1.54 4.10 13.42
C LYS A 38 -0.43 3.45 14.22
N SER A 39 -0.10 2.19 13.92
CA SER A 39 0.97 1.48 14.62
C SER A 39 2.34 2.15 14.44
N LYS A 40 2.64 2.68 13.25
CA LYS A 40 3.87 3.43 13.02
C LYS A 40 3.91 4.77 13.76
N LEU A 41 2.79 5.50 13.77
CA LEU A 41 2.68 6.74 14.52
C LEU A 41 2.84 6.52 16.04
N GLU A 42 2.30 5.43 16.57
CA GLU A 42 2.45 5.06 17.98
C GLU A 42 3.90 4.68 18.32
N HIS A 43 4.63 4.05 17.39
CA HIS A 43 5.99 3.55 17.63
C HIS A 43 7.09 4.59 17.39
N GLU A 44 7.01 5.34 16.28
CA GLU A 44 8.07 6.23 15.80
C GLU A 44 7.74 7.72 15.99
N GLY A 45 6.47 8.05 16.28
CA GLY A 45 5.99 9.44 16.27
C GLY A 45 5.97 10.05 14.86
N GLY A 46 5.69 11.36 14.76
CA GLY A 46 5.75 12.10 13.49
C GLY A 46 4.41 12.26 12.77
N GLN A 47 4.46 12.71 11.51
CA GLN A 47 3.26 12.91 10.70
C GLN A 47 2.92 11.65 9.91
N TRP A 48 1.64 11.44 9.61
CA TRP A 48 1.16 10.26 8.88
C TRP A 48 1.82 10.11 7.49
N VAL A 49 2.25 11.22 6.89
CA VAL A 49 2.96 11.25 5.59
C VAL A 49 4.30 10.54 5.70
N ASP A 50 5.03 10.71 6.81
CA ASP A 50 6.35 10.10 7.02
C ASP A 50 6.24 8.58 7.26
N ALA A 51 5.14 8.13 7.85
CA ALA A 51 4.85 6.72 8.07
C ALA A 51 4.37 6.00 6.80
N LEU A 52 3.86 6.74 5.81
CA LEU A 52 3.22 6.17 4.62
C LEU A 52 4.11 5.21 3.83
N PRO A 53 5.39 5.54 3.53
CA PRO A 53 6.26 4.65 2.77
C PRO A 53 6.52 3.31 3.48
N GLY A 54 6.75 3.36 4.79
CA GLY A 54 7.01 2.17 5.61
C GLY A 54 5.80 1.22 5.73
N VAL A 55 4.58 1.73 5.54
CA VAL A 55 3.35 0.93 5.53
C VAL A 55 3.01 0.42 4.13
N LEU A 56 3.18 1.27 3.10
CA LEU A 56 2.84 0.92 1.72
C LEU A 56 3.78 -0.11 1.12
N TRP A 57 5.07 -0.08 1.47
CA TRP A 57 6.04 -1.04 0.95
C TRP A 57 5.68 -2.49 1.28
N PRO A 58 5.58 -2.90 2.56
CA PRO A 58 5.25 -4.28 2.88
C PRO A 58 3.89 -4.69 2.34
N TYR A 59 2.91 -3.78 2.28
CA TYR A 59 1.61 -4.07 1.67
C TYR A 59 1.73 -4.44 0.18
N ARG A 60 2.61 -3.77 -0.57
CA ARG A 60 2.79 -3.98 -2.02
C ARG A 60 3.66 -5.19 -2.35
N THR A 61 4.65 -5.49 -1.51
CA THR A 61 5.68 -6.51 -1.79
C THR A 61 5.45 -7.84 -1.08
N THR A 62 4.52 -7.91 -0.12
CA THR A 62 4.18 -9.17 0.55
C THR A 62 3.12 -9.94 -0.24
N SER A 63 3.37 -11.22 -0.51
CA SER A 63 2.37 -12.08 -1.15
C SER A 63 1.19 -12.29 -0.20
N LYS A 64 -0.04 -12.14 -0.73
CA LYS A 64 -1.24 -12.41 0.06
C LYS A 64 -1.64 -13.86 -0.09
N SER A 65 -1.95 -14.54 1.01
CA SER A 65 -2.34 -15.97 1.00
C SER A 65 -3.48 -16.28 0.03
N THR A 66 -4.42 -15.35 -0.15
CA THR A 66 -5.55 -15.49 -1.09
C THR A 66 -5.18 -15.26 -2.55
N MET A 67 -4.10 -14.52 -2.81
CA MET A 67 -3.73 -14.05 -4.15
C MET A 67 -2.50 -14.79 -4.69
N ARG A 68 -1.69 -15.41 -3.82
CA ARG A 68 -0.38 -16.05 -4.07
C ARG A 68 0.68 -15.14 -4.72
N GLU A 69 0.26 -14.00 -5.26
CA GLU A 69 1.08 -12.95 -5.82
C GLU A 69 1.04 -11.69 -4.95
N THR A 70 2.01 -10.80 -5.18
CA THR A 70 2.10 -9.50 -4.52
C THR A 70 1.28 -8.47 -5.31
N PRO A 71 0.68 -7.44 -4.68
CA PRO A 71 0.05 -6.35 -5.41
C PRO A 71 0.99 -5.65 -6.40
N PHE A 72 2.30 -5.61 -6.13
CA PHE A 72 3.30 -5.07 -7.06
C PHE A 72 3.38 -5.92 -8.33
N ASN A 73 3.51 -7.24 -8.20
CA ASN A 73 3.58 -8.16 -9.34
C ASN A 73 2.33 -8.04 -10.21
N LEU A 74 1.14 -7.86 -9.62
CA LEU A 74 -0.11 -7.71 -10.39
C LEU A 74 -0.18 -6.43 -11.24
N VAL A 75 0.50 -5.37 -10.84
CA VAL A 75 0.46 -4.08 -11.55
C VAL A 75 1.53 -3.99 -12.62
N TYR A 76 2.72 -4.52 -12.31
CA TYR A 76 3.89 -4.35 -13.17
C TYR A 76 4.28 -5.63 -13.91
N GLU A 77 3.65 -6.77 -13.59
CA GLU A 77 3.99 -8.11 -14.12
C GLU A 77 5.46 -8.50 -13.89
N LEU A 78 6.11 -7.87 -12.90
CA LEU A 78 7.50 -8.09 -12.53
C LEU A 78 7.57 -8.79 -11.17
N GLU A 79 8.49 -9.75 -11.05
CA GLU A 79 8.82 -10.33 -9.76
C GLU A 79 9.61 -9.32 -8.92
N VAL A 80 9.13 -9.02 -7.71
CA VAL A 80 9.88 -8.19 -6.76
C VAL A 80 11.15 -8.91 -6.34
N VAL A 81 12.29 -8.47 -6.85
CA VAL A 81 13.62 -8.89 -6.36
C VAL A 81 14.03 -7.92 -5.24
N ILE A 82 13.92 -8.36 -3.99
CA ILE A 82 14.44 -7.60 -2.85
C ILE A 82 15.94 -7.90 -2.72
N PRO A 83 16.85 -6.91 -2.83
CA PRO A 83 18.28 -7.14 -2.62
C PRO A 83 18.55 -7.67 -1.21
N ALA A 84 19.48 -8.61 -1.07
CA ALA A 84 19.79 -9.26 0.21
C ALA A 84 20.21 -8.27 1.31
N GLU A 85 20.76 -7.11 0.95
CA GLU A 85 21.08 -6.04 1.89
C GLU A 85 19.83 -5.44 2.56
N ALA A 86 18.69 -5.40 1.86
CA ALA A 86 17.42 -4.89 2.39
C ALA A 86 16.71 -5.91 3.29
N GLU A 87 16.85 -7.21 3.02
CA GLU A 87 16.30 -8.28 3.89
C GLU A 87 16.98 -8.30 5.27
N LEU A 88 18.29 -8.03 5.30
CA LEU A 88 19.07 -7.99 6.54
C LEU A 88 18.68 -6.79 7.42
N GLU A 89 18.36 -5.65 6.82
CA GLU A 89 17.91 -4.44 7.51
C GLU A 89 16.46 -4.56 8.00
N ALA A 90 15.57 -5.17 7.20
CA ALA A 90 14.18 -5.44 7.61
C ALA A 90 14.10 -6.43 8.79
N SER A 91 15.04 -7.36 8.87
CA SER A 91 15.11 -8.34 9.97
C SER A 91 15.71 -7.79 11.26
N LYS A 92 16.47 -6.68 11.19
CA LYS A 92 17.17 -6.07 12.34
C LYS A 92 16.50 -4.83 12.89
N SER A 93 15.57 -4.23 12.15
CA SER A 93 15.01 -2.93 12.47
C SER A 93 13.58 -2.84 11.96
N SER A 94 12.65 -2.48 12.86
CA SER A 94 11.30 -1.98 12.53
C SER A 94 11.36 -0.82 11.51
N THR A 95 12.50 -0.14 11.38
CA THR A 95 12.70 1.05 10.55
C THR A 95 13.57 0.70 9.33
N MET A 96 12.94 0.53 8.17
CA MET A 96 13.62 0.34 6.89
C MET A 96 14.01 1.71 6.30
N SER A 97 15.29 1.88 5.95
CA SER A 97 15.87 3.18 5.59
C SER A 97 15.32 3.73 4.27
N ARG A 98 15.15 5.06 4.16
CA ARG A 98 14.61 5.74 2.96
C ARG A 98 15.33 5.39 1.65
N LYS A 99 16.64 5.11 1.70
CA LYS A 99 17.40 4.69 0.52
C LYS A 99 16.99 3.31 -0.01
N ALA A 100 16.61 2.37 0.86
CA ALA A 100 16.17 1.03 0.46
C ALA A 100 14.76 1.03 -0.15
N MET A 101 13.90 1.99 0.26
CA MET A 101 12.56 2.17 -0.33
C MET A 101 12.57 2.75 -1.75
N ILE A 102 13.69 3.30 -2.22
CA ILE A 102 13.81 3.98 -3.52
C ILE A 102 14.43 3.07 -4.61
N THR A 103 15.00 1.91 -4.26
CA THR A 103 15.78 1.09 -5.19
C THR A 103 14.98 0.00 -5.94
N CYS A 104 13.70 0.22 -6.23
CA CYS A 104 12.98 -0.42 -7.35
C CYS A 104 12.22 0.65 -8.13
#